data_AF-A0A1V2M8D2-F1
#
_entry.id   AF-A0A1V2M8D2-F1
#
_cell.length_a   1.000
_cell.length_b   1.000
_cell.length_c   1.000
_cell.angle_alpha   90.00
_cell.angle_beta   90.00
_cell.angle_gamma   90.00
#
_symmetry.space_group_name_H-M   'P 1'
#
loop_
_entity.id
_entity.type
_entity.pdbx_description
1 polymer ?
#
loop_
_entity_poly.entity_id
_entity_poly.type
_entity_poly.pdbx_seq_one_letter_code
_entity_poly.pdbx_strand_id
1 'polypeptide(L)'
;MVDTLRLREIFQDNKQDETMENNLELYFTKSEIENQLKQSKQELEKITTELEIYKKNVQKYKTLEIIDRAYETLSDISKNGIINIFKNANCTEDLLICIGDYEKLKMLWEYIVYLYLNNRKEADELAQFFDILFDKYTKIYSQYKRIEVSIGIEFDTDEHIRVGTSNGFEIKEVKFNGIKNIRNNKFIQKSLVIVG
;
A
#
# COMPACT_ATOMS: atom_id res chain seq x y z
N MET A 1 -74.69 -16.23 52.08
CA MET A 1 -74.62 -15.72 50.69
C MET A 1 -73.82 -14.41 50.57
N VAL A 2 -73.60 -13.66 51.66
CA VAL A 2 -72.89 -12.36 51.67
C VAL A 2 -71.35 -12.52 51.61
N ASP A 3 -70.78 -13.56 52.22
CA ASP A 3 -69.31 -13.76 52.26
C ASP A 3 -68.67 -14.09 50.91
N THR A 4 -69.41 -14.76 50.02
CA THR A 4 -68.94 -15.13 48.68
C THR A 4 -68.86 -13.96 47.70
N LEU A 5 -69.62 -12.88 47.94
CA LEU A 5 -69.59 -11.67 47.12
C LEU A 5 -68.38 -10.79 47.46
N ARG A 6 -68.11 -10.58 48.77
CA ARG A 6 -66.91 -9.87 49.24
C ARG A 6 -65.60 -10.53 48.84
N LEU A 7 -65.53 -11.86 48.90
CA LEU A 7 -64.35 -12.59 48.44
C LEU A 7 -64.12 -12.41 46.94
N ARG A 8 -65.18 -12.36 46.12
CA ARG A 8 -65.05 -12.11 44.68
C ARG A 8 -64.53 -10.70 44.36
N GLU A 9 -64.99 -9.68 45.07
CA GLU A 9 -64.50 -8.30 44.92
C GLU A 9 -63.02 -8.20 45.29
N ILE A 10 -62.61 -8.75 46.44
CA ILE A 10 -61.18 -8.76 46.87
C ILE A 10 -60.30 -9.52 45.87
N PHE A 11 -60.78 -10.64 45.31
CA PHE A 11 -60.05 -11.38 44.28
C PHE A 11 -59.97 -10.64 42.94
N GLN A 12 -60.96 -9.81 42.60
CA GLN A 12 -60.94 -8.99 41.39
C GLN A 12 -60.02 -7.78 41.53
N ASP A 13 -60.05 -7.11 42.69
CA ASP A 13 -59.17 -5.98 43.02
C ASP A 13 -57.70 -6.42 43.04
N ASN A 14 -57.37 -7.53 43.72
CA ASN A 14 -56.00 -8.07 43.73
C ASN A 14 -55.50 -8.44 42.31
N LYS A 15 -56.38 -8.96 41.46
CA LYS A 15 -56.03 -9.28 40.07
C LYS A 15 -55.80 -8.03 39.24
N GLN A 16 -56.58 -6.98 39.48
CA GLN A 16 -56.41 -5.70 38.79
C GLN A 16 -55.11 -5.01 39.21
N ASP A 17 -54.76 -5.06 40.50
CA ASP A 17 -53.48 -4.54 41.02
C ASP A 17 -52.28 -5.29 40.44
N GLU A 18 -52.28 -6.62 40.43
CA GLU A 18 -51.21 -7.42 39.79
C GLU A 18 -51.09 -7.14 38.28
N THR A 19 -52.20 -6.92 37.59
CA THR A 19 -52.19 -6.62 36.15
C THR A 19 -51.64 -5.21 35.90
N MET A 20 -51.88 -4.28 36.81
CA MET A 20 -51.40 -2.90 36.73
C MET A 20 -49.90 -2.81 37.03
N GLU A 21 -49.41 -3.52 38.05
CA GLU A 21 -47.98 -3.64 38.35
C GLU A 21 -47.20 -4.27 37.18
N ASN A 22 -47.69 -5.38 36.63
CA ASN A 22 -47.06 -6.03 35.47
C ASN A 22 -47.00 -5.11 34.24
N ASN A 23 -48.05 -4.32 33.99
CA ASN A 23 -48.06 -3.36 32.88
C ASN A 23 -47.08 -2.20 33.08
N LEU A 24 -46.93 -1.73 34.33
CA LEU A 24 -45.94 -0.72 34.70
C LEU A 24 -44.51 -1.24 34.50
N GLU A 25 -44.23 -2.45 35.00
CA GLU A 25 -42.92 -3.09 34.85
C GLU A 25 -42.58 -3.31 33.37
N LEU A 26 -43.53 -3.80 32.57
CA LEU A 26 -43.38 -3.96 31.13
C LEU A 26 -43.06 -2.62 30.43
N TYR A 27 -43.70 -1.53 30.86
CA TYR A 27 -43.47 -0.20 30.31
C TYR A 27 -42.06 0.31 30.64
N PHE A 28 -41.59 0.08 31.87
CA PHE A 28 -40.23 0.41 32.29
C PHE A 28 -39.20 -0.40 31.50
N THR A 29 -39.36 -1.72 31.42
CA THR A 29 -38.45 -2.59 30.66
C THR A 29 -38.41 -2.21 29.18
N LYS A 30 -39.56 -1.90 28.57
CA LYS A 30 -39.62 -1.45 27.18
C LYS A 30 -38.85 -0.15 26.97
N SER A 31 -39.06 0.84 27.85
CA SER A 31 -38.35 2.12 27.80
C SER A 31 -36.83 1.94 27.95
N GLU A 32 -36.41 1.03 28.83
CA GLU A 32 -35.00 0.71 29.04
C GLU A 32 -34.37 0.05 27.81
N ILE A 33 -35.05 -0.94 27.21
CA ILE A 33 -34.61 -1.59 25.96
C ILE A 33 -34.54 -0.58 24.82
N GLU A 34 -35.51 0.32 24.68
CA GLU A 34 -35.50 1.36 23.65
C GLU A 34 -34.32 2.32 23.82
N ASN A 35 -33.99 2.69 25.06
CA ASN A 35 -32.82 3.49 25.36
C ASN A 35 -31.51 2.76 25.07
N GLN A 36 -31.39 1.48 25.45
CA GLN A 36 -30.23 0.65 25.14
C GLN A 36 -30.06 0.47 23.63
N LEU A 37 -31.16 0.23 22.90
CA LEU A 37 -31.15 0.13 21.44
C LEU A 37 -30.71 1.43 20.78
N LYS A 38 -31.16 2.57 21.32
CA LYS A 38 -30.75 3.90 20.83
C LYS A 38 -29.25 4.14 21.08
N GLN A 39 -28.75 3.84 22.27
CA GLN A 39 -27.32 3.96 22.60
C GLN A 39 -26.47 3.05 21.71
N SER A 40 -26.86 1.78 21.57
CA SER A 40 -26.15 0.82 20.72
C SER A 40 -26.11 1.24 19.26
N LYS A 41 -27.21 1.81 18.73
CA LYS A 41 -27.22 2.39 17.37
C LYS A 41 -26.27 3.56 17.23
N GLN A 42 -26.22 4.46 18.22
CA GLN A 42 -25.30 5.59 18.22
C GLN A 42 -23.83 5.16 18.29
N GLU A 43 -23.52 4.16 19.12
CA GLU A 43 -22.18 3.58 19.17
C GLU A 43 -21.79 2.89 17.86
N LEU A 44 -22.71 2.13 17.25
CA LEU A 44 -22.47 1.48 15.96
C LEU A 44 -22.18 2.51 14.86
N GLU A 45 -22.93 3.60 14.81
CA GLU A 45 -22.73 4.69 13.85
C GLU A 45 -21.37 5.38 14.05
N LYS A 46 -21.00 5.64 15.31
CA LYS A 46 -19.69 6.20 15.66
C LYS A 46 -18.55 5.28 15.22
N ILE A 47 -18.60 3.99 15.59
CA ILE A 47 -17.59 2.99 15.22
C ILE A 47 -17.49 2.85 13.71
N THR A 48 -18.63 2.83 13.00
CA THR A 48 -18.66 2.72 11.54
C THR A 48 -17.96 3.91 10.90
N THR A 49 -18.24 5.12 11.38
CA THR A 49 -17.60 6.35 10.92
C THR A 49 -16.09 6.33 11.17
N GLU A 50 -15.66 5.96 12.38
CA GLU A 50 -14.24 5.83 12.73
C GLU A 50 -13.52 4.81 11.85
N LEU A 51 -14.18 3.68 11.56
CA LEU A 51 -13.65 2.62 10.72
C LEU A 51 -13.54 3.05 9.25
N GLU A 52 -14.47 3.86 8.73
CA GLU A 52 -14.34 4.45 7.40
C GLU A 52 -13.20 5.45 7.31
N ILE A 53 -13.03 6.30 8.33
CA ILE A 53 -11.90 7.23 8.42
C ILE A 53 -10.59 6.45 8.44
N TYR A 54 -10.50 5.40 9.26
CA TYR A 54 -9.33 4.53 9.32
C TYR A 54 -9.03 3.87 7.97
N LYS A 55 -10.03 3.27 7.32
CA LYS A 55 -9.87 2.67 5.97
C LYS A 55 -9.36 3.67 4.95
N LYS A 56 -9.90 4.90 4.95
CA LYS A 56 -9.45 5.97 4.05
C LYS A 56 -8.01 6.36 4.32
N ASN A 57 -7.61 6.42 5.58
CA ASN A 57 -6.24 6.72 5.98
C ASN A 57 -5.27 5.60 5.57
N VAL A 58 -5.61 4.32 5.80
CA VAL A 58 -4.77 3.19 5.37
C VAL A 58 -4.50 3.23 3.87
N GLN A 59 -5.50 3.51 3.04
CA GLN A 59 -5.28 3.63 1.59
C GLN A 59 -4.33 4.77 1.23
N LYS A 60 -4.34 5.88 1.98
CA LYS A 60 -3.41 7.00 1.79
C LYS A 60 -1.96 6.60 2.07
N TYR A 61 -1.71 5.76 3.06
CA TYR A 61 -0.36 5.32 3.47
C TYR A 61 0.14 4.07 2.74
N LYS A 62 -0.71 3.41 1.94
CA LYS A 62 -0.35 2.17 1.23
C LYS A 62 0.91 2.30 0.36
N THR A 63 1.13 3.45 -0.28
CA THR A 63 2.34 3.67 -1.08
C THR A 63 3.60 3.70 -0.22
N LEU A 64 3.54 4.37 0.93
CA LEU A 64 4.65 4.43 1.88
C LEU A 64 4.94 3.04 2.43
N GLU A 65 3.90 2.29 2.82
CA GLU A 65 4.06 0.92 3.31
C GLU A 65 4.71 -0.01 2.27
N ILE A 66 4.36 0.11 0.98
CA ILE A 66 4.99 -0.70 -0.08
C ILE A 66 6.48 -0.38 -0.20
N ILE A 67 6.85 0.90 -0.19
CA ILE A 67 8.25 1.33 -0.29
C ILE A 67 9.02 0.90 0.95
N ASP A 68 8.44 1.08 2.13
CA ASP A 68 9.02 0.71 3.42
C ASP A 68 9.32 -0.78 3.50
N ARG A 69 8.34 -1.63 3.19
CA ARG A 69 8.53 -3.08 3.14
C ARG A 69 9.58 -3.49 2.13
N ALA A 70 9.59 -2.88 0.94
CA ALA A 70 10.59 -3.18 -0.08
C ALA A 70 12.00 -2.76 0.37
N TYR A 71 12.13 -1.60 1.03
CA TYR A 71 13.39 -1.14 1.61
C TYR A 71 13.87 -2.06 2.72
N GLU A 72 12.97 -2.53 3.59
CA GLU A 72 13.34 -3.41 4.69
C GLU A 72 13.85 -4.78 4.25
N THR A 73 13.38 -5.28 3.11
CA THR A 73 13.89 -6.53 2.51
C THR A 73 15.30 -6.42 1.95
N LEU A 74 15.83 -5.20 1.81
CA LEU A 74 17.16 -4.99 1.26
C LEU A 74 18.27 -5.41 2.23
N SER A 75 19.35 -5.96 1.69
CA SER A 75 20.58 -6.19 2.45
C SER A 75 21.19 -4.89 2.98
N ASP A 76 21.95 -4.96 4.07
CA ASP A 76 22.59 -3.78 4.68
C ASP A 76 23.52 -3.05 3.69
N ILE A 77 24.16 -3.79 2.78
CA ILE A 77 25.01 -3.22 1.73
C ILE A 77 24.17 -2.38 0.76
N SER A 78 23.03 -2.90 0.31
CA SER A 78 22.09 -2.21 -0.56
C SER A 78 21.47 -0.99 0.13
N LYS A 79 21.05 -1.13 1.40
CA LYS A 79 20.56 -0.01 2.22
C LYS A 79 21.60 1.11 2.33
N ASN A 80 22.86 0.77 2.62
CA ASN A 80 23.95 1.75 2.66
C ASN A 80 24.19 2.42 1.30
N GLY A 81 24.07 1.68 0.19
CA GLY A 81 24.14 2.25 -1.17
C GLY A 81 23.05 3.29 -1.40
N ILE A 82 21.80 2.98 -1.03
CA ILE A 82 20.65 3.88 -1.16
C ILE A 82 20.83 5.14 -0.31
N ILE A 83 21.21 5.01 0.96
CA ILE A 83 21.42 6.15 1.88
C ILE A 83 22.40 7.17 1.29
N ASN A 84 23.45 6.71 0.61
CA ASN A 84 24.43 7.59 -0.03
C ASN A 84 23.89 8.36 -1.24
N ILE A 85 22.87 7.84 -1.92
CA ILE A 85 22.24 8.44 -3.10
C ILE A 85 21.13 9.41 -2.68
N PHE A 86 20.26 8.94 -1.80
CA PHE A 86 19.15 9.69 -1.23
C PHE A 86 19.56 10.37 0.07
N LYS A 87 20.73 11.04 0.07
CA LYS A 87 21.26 11.78 1.23
C LYS A 87 20.15 12.60 1.89
N ASN A 88 20.05 12.49 3.22
CA ASN A 88 19.01 13.10 4.07
C ASN A 88 17.64 12.42 4.04
N ALA A 89 17.45 11.31 3.33
CA ALA A 89 16.25 10.50 3.49
C ALA A 89 16.39 9.62 4.75
N ASN A 90 15.84 10.11 5.86
CA ASN A 90 15.92 9.42 7.15
C ASN A 90 14.71 8.50 7.38
N CYS A 91 13.63 8.72 6.65
CA CYS A 91 12.43 7.89 6.67
C CYS A 91 11.85 7.68 5.25
N THR A 92 10.86 6.79 5.16
CA THR A 92 10.23 6.42 3.89
C THR A 92 9.50 7.59 3.22
N GLU A 93 8.98 8.55 3.99
CA GLU A 93 8.43 9.79 3.47
C GLU A 93 9.48 10.63 2.73
N ASP A 94 10.67 10.77 3.31
CA ASP A 94 11.75 11.53 2.68
C ASP A 94 12.19 10.85 1.38
N LEU A 95 12.25 9.52 1.36
CA LEU A 95 12.56 8.75 0.16
C LEU A 95 11.51 9.00 -0.93
N LEU A 96 10.23 8.99 -0.57
CA LEU A 96 9.13 9.28 -1.50
C LEU A 96 9.23 10.71 -2.08
N ILE A 97 9.64 11.68 -1.28
CA ILE A 97 9.89 13.05 -1.75
C ILE A 97 11.08 13.06 -2.72
N CYS A 98 12.17 12.39 -2.36
CA CYS A 98 13.39 12.39 -3.16
C CYS A 98 13.20 11.75 -4.54
N ILE A 99 12.35 10.73 -4.68
CA ILE A 99 12.07 10.14 -6.01
C ILE A 99 11.33 11.10 -6.94
N GLY A 100 10.71 12.17 -6.42
CA GLY A 100 10.13 13.23 -7.24
C GLY A 100 11.16 13.97 -8.10
N ASP A 101 12.43 13.93 -7.71
CA ASP A 101 13.57 14.43 -8.48
C ASP A 101 14.15 13.32 -9.36
N TYR A 102 14.07 13.51 -10.68
CA TYR A 102 14.59 12.54 -11.65
C TYR A 102 16.10 12.30 -11.49
N GLU A 103 16.88 13.30 -11.09
CA GLU A 103 18.33 13.11 -10.94
C GLU A 103 18.66 12.10 -9.84
N LYS A 104 17.82 12.00 -8.79
CA LYS A 104 17.98 10.97 -7.75
C LYS A 104 17.73 9.56 -8.28
N LEU A 105 16.69 9.40 -9.09
CA LEU A 105 16.43 8.12 -9.76
C LEU A 105 17.55 7.78 -10.74
N LYS A 106 18.04 8.76 -11.50
CA LYS A 106 19.16 8.57 -12.41
C LYS A 106 20.44 8.13 -11.67
N MET A 107 20.77 8.75 -10.54
CA MET A 107 21.91 8.32 -9.72
C MET A 107 21.76 6.87 -9.23
N LEU A 108 20.55 6.48 -8.80
CA LEU A 108 20.27 5.09 -8.42
C LEU A 108 20.43 4.13 -9.60
N TRP A 109 19.93 4.52 -10.78
CA TRP A 109 20.07 3.74 -12.00
C TRP A 109 21.55 3.52 -12.37
N GLU A 110 22.35 4.58 -12.36
CA GLU A 110 23.80 4.53 -12.64
C GLU A 110 24.55 3.66 -11.63
N TYR A 111 24.14 3.72 -10.35
CA TYR A 111 24.70 2.86 -9.31
C TYR A 111 24.39 1.38 -9.54
N ILE A 112 23.15 1.04 -9.92
CA ILE A 112 22.76 -0.34 -10.26
C ILE A 112 23.57 -0.84 -11.47
N VAL A 113 23.76 0.00 -12.48
CA VAL A 113 24.59 -0.33 -13.65
C VAL A 113 26.02 -0.64 -13.23
N TYR A 114 26.61 0.21 -12.39
CA TYR A 114 27.94 -0.03 -11.83
C TYR A 114 28.00 -1.38 -11.11
N LEU A 115 26.99 -1.73 -10.31
CA LEU A 115 26.96 -3.02 -9.61
C LEU A 115 26.90 -4.21 -10.58
N TYR A 116 26.06 -4.14 -11.63
CA TYR A 116 26.01 -5.18 -12.66
C TYR A 116 27.35 -5.36 -13.39
N LEU A 117 27.98 -4.26 -13.80
CA LEU A 117 29.28 -4.30 -14.49
C LEU A 117 30.39 -4.89 -13.61
N ASN A 118 30.25 -4.78 -12.29
CA ASN A 118 31.18 -5.35 -11.31
C ASN A 118 30.74 -6.71 -10.75
N ASN A 119 29.74 -7.37 -11.35
CA ASN A 119 29.20 -8.67 -10.93
C ASN A 119 28.82 -8.72 -9.44
N ARG A 120 28.21 -7.64 -8.94
CA ARG A 120 27.78 -7.50 -7.55
C ARG A 120 26.37 -8.03 -7.40
N LYS A 121 26.17 -8.96 -6.45
CA LYS A 121 24.86 -9.59 -6.18
C LYS A 121 23.77 -8.57 -5.78
N GLU A 122 24.18 -7.44 -5.22
CA GLU A 122 23.30 -6.36 -4.79
C GLU A 122 22.58 -5.68 -5.97
N ALA A 123 23.06 -5.88 -7.20
CA ALA A 123 22.49 -5.26 -8.40
C ALA A 123 21.02 -5.68 -8.62
N ASP A 124 20.71 -6.98 -8.51
CA ASP A 124 19.35 -7.51 -8.76
C ASP A 124 18.36 -7.02 -7.71
N GLU A 125 18.78 -6.99 -6.45
CA GLU A 125 18.00 -6.49 -5.32
C GLU A 125 17.67 -4.99 -5.50
N LEU A 126 18.66 -4.17 -5.85
CA LEU A 126 18.47 -2.74 -6.08
C LEU A 126 17.71 -2.44 -7.37
N ALA A 127 17.82 -3.29 -8.40
CA ALA A 127 17.02 -3.18 -9.62
C ALA A 127 15.52 -3.36 -9.35
N GLN A 128 15.16 -4.36 -8.54
CA GLN A 128 13.77 -4.56 -8.11
C GLN A 128 13.26 -3.39 -7.28
N PHE A 129 14.08 -2.89 -6.35
CA PHE A 129 13.72 -1.72 -5.57
C PHE A 129 13.52 -0.47 -6.43
N PHE A 130 14.42 -0.24 -7.40
CA PHE A 130 14.30 0.83 -8.38
C PHE A 130 12.97 0.74 -9.14
N ASP A 131 12.56 -0.44 -9.56
CA ASP A 131 11.30 -0.62 -10.31
C ASP A 131 10.08 -0.22 -9.50
N ILE A 132 10.09 -0.51 -8.19
CA ILE A 132 9.03 -0.08 -7.27
C ILE A 132 8.99 1.45 -7.16
N LEU A 133 10.15 2.10 -7.00
CA LEU A 133 10.24 3.56 -6.93
C LEU A 133 9.82 4.21 -8.25
N PHE A 134 10.28 3.66 -9.38
CA PHE A 134 9.99 4.18 -10.71
C PHE A 134 8.52 4.02 -11.10
N ASP A 135 7.85 2.94 -10.66
CA ASP A 135 6.38 2.82 -10.79
C ASP A 135 5.65 3.99 -10.09
N LYS A 136 6.12 4.42 -8.91
CA LYS A 136 5.50 5.57 -8.24
C LYS A 136 5.81 6.88 -8.95
N TYR A 137 7.03 7.05 -9.42
CA TYR A 137 7.44 8.22 -10.20
C TYR A 137 6.59 8.40 -11.46
N THR A 138 6.38 7.33 -12.22
CA THR A 138 5.64 7.37 -13.51
C THR A 138 4.14 7.62 -13.35
N LYS A 139 3.56 7.37 -12.17
CA LYS A 139 2.17 7.79 -11.87
C LYS A 139 1.98 9.30 -11.88
N ILE A 140 3.03 10.05 -11.56
CA ILE A 140 3.04 11.52 -11.61
C ILE A 140 3.58 11.99 -12.97
N TYR A 141 4.65 11.34 -13.46
CA TYR A 141 5.36 11.72 -14.68
C TYR A 141 5.21 10.65 -15.76
N SER A 142 4.01 10.57 -16.35
CA SER A 142 3.63 9.55 -17.32
C SER A 142 4.39 9.61 -18.65
N GLN A 143 5.18 10.66 -18.89
CA GLN A 143 6.06 10.75 -20.05
C GLN A 143 7.25 9.79 -20.02
N TYR A 144 7.54 9.15 -18.89
CA TYR A 144 8.63 8.20 -18.77
C TYR A 144 8.12 6.77 -18.73
N LYS A 145 8.83 5.86 -19.40
CA LYS A 145 8.50 4.43 -19.42
C LYS A 145 9.77 3.60 -19.41
N ARG A 146 9.69 2.41 -18.80
CA ARG A 146 10.70 1.36 -18.98
C ARG A 146 10.73 0.89 -20.44
N ILE A 147 11.93 0.66 -20.95
CA ILE A 147 12.13 0.07 -22.27
C ILE A 147 11.90 -1.43 -22.15
N GLU A 148 11.13 -1.98 -23.08
CA GLU A 148 10.90 -3.41 -23.17
C GLU A 148 11.83 -3.95 -24.25
N VAL A 149 12.82 -4.74 -23.84
CA VAL A 149 13.82 -5.34 -24.73
C VAL A 149 13.47 -6.80 -24.95
N SER A 150 13.38 -7.22 -26.21
CA SER A 150 13.08 -8.61 -26.56
C SER A 150 14.37 -9.44 -26.64
N ILE A 151 14.31 -10.67 -26.14
CA ILE A 151 15.41 -11.64 -26.32
C ILE A 151 15.45 -12.07 -27.80
N GLY A 152 16.66 -12.27 -28.33
CA GLY A 152 16.93 -12.67 -29.71
C GLY A 152 17.06 -11.51 -30.70
N ILE A 153 16.86 -10.25 -30.27
CA ILE A 153 17.13 -9.09 -31.13
C ILE A 153 18.61 -8.75 -31.13
N GLU A 154 19.06 -8.04 -32.16
CA GLU A 154 20.43 -7.57 -32.28
C GLU A 154 20.76 -6.52 -31.22
N PHE A 155 21.97 -6.60 -30.69
CA PHE A 155 22.53 -5.65 -29.74
C PHE A 155 22.79 -4.31 -30.43
N ASP A 156 22.24 -3.25 -29.86
CA ASP A 156 22.42 -1.87 -30.32
C ASP A 156 23.18 -1.06 -29.26
N THR A 157 24.34 -0.51 -29.63
CA THR A 157 25.15 0.31 -28.72
C THR A 157 24.47 1.58 -28.25
N ASP A 158 23.50 2.11 -28.99
CA ASP A 158 22.76 3.33 -28.63
C ASP A 158 21.65 3.05 -27.62
N GLU A 159 21.11 1.84 -27.61
CA GLU A 159 19.99 1.45 -26.74
C GLU A 159 20.41 0.51 -25.60
N HIS A 160 21.55 -0.16 -25.72
CA HIS A 160 21.96 -1.26 -24.84
C HIS A 160 23.36 -1.06 -24.26
N ILE A 161 23.54 -1.59 -23.04
CA ILE A 161 24.83 -1.76 -22.36
C ILE A 161 25.05 -3.25 -22.19
N ARG A 162 26.18 -3.73 -22.72
CA ARG A 162 26.58 -5.13 -22.59
C ARG A 162 27.14 -5.40 -21.18
N VAL A 163 26.62 -6.44 -20.55
CA VAL A 163 27.15 -7.00 -19.29
C VAL A 163 27.86 -8.32 -19.60
N GLY A 164 29.05 -8.51 -19.02
CA GLY A 164 29.89 -9.69 -19.24
C GLY A 164 30.78 -9.60 -20.49
N THR A 165 31.47 -10.70 -20.80
CA THR A 165 32.56 -10.75 -21.80
C THR A 165 32.16 -11.41 -23.12
N SER A 166 30.88 -11.76 -23.28
CA SER A 166 30.41 -12.42 -24.49
C SER A 166 30.52 -11.51 -25.71
N ASN A 167 30.95 -12.07 -26.84
CA ASN A 167 31.11 -11.35 -28.12
C ASN A 167 29.95 -11.59 -29.09
N GLY A 168 28.83 -12.12 -28.60
CA GLY A 168 27.61 -12.27 -29.36
C GLY A 168 27.05 -10.96 -29.90
N PHE A 169 26.16 -11.10 -30.88
CA PHE A 169 25.43 -9.98 -31.48
C PHE A 169 23.97 -9.97 -31.04
N GLU A 170 23.43 -11.09 -30.55
CA GLU A 170 22.03 -11.19 -30.14
C GLU A 170 21.88 -11.12 -28.62
N ILE A 171 20.80 -10.49 -28.17
CA ILE A 171 20.44 -10.39 -26.76
C ILE A 171 19.95 -11.74 -26.27
N LYS A 172 20.62 -12.32 -25.27
CA LYS A 172 20.20 -13.56 -24.61
C LYS A 172 19.42 -13.33 -23.33
N GLU A 173 19.75 -12.26 -22.61
CA GLU A 173 19.13 -11.95 -21.34
C GLU A 173 19.10 -10.44 -21.12
N VAL A 174 18.03 -9.94 -20.51
CA VAL A 174 17.90 -8.55 -20.07
C VAL A 174 18.03 -8.51 -18.56
N LYS A 175 19.07 -7.85 -18.06
CA LYS A 175 19.34 -7.72 -16.62
C LYS A 175 18.61 -6.54 -16.01
N PHE A 176 18.57 -5.41 -16.71
CA PHE A 176 17.92 -4.21 -16.22
C PHE A 176 17.39 -3.37 -17.36
N ASN A 177 16.08 -3.13 -17.37
CA ASN A 177 15.44 -2.35 -18.42
C ASN A 177 15.81 -0.86 -18.30
N GLY A 178 16.13 -0.24 -19.43
CA GLY A 178 16.40 1.19 -19.51
C GLY A 178 15.12 2.03 -19.44
N ILE A 179 15.27 3.33 -19.67
CA ILE A 179 14.20 4.33 -19.57
C ILE A 179 14.13 5.15 -20.84
N LYS A 180 12.92 5.33 -21.37
CA LYS A 180 12.64 6.23 -22.50
C LYS A 180 11.62 7.30 -22.14
N ASN A 181 11.75 8.45 -22.80
CA ASN A 181 10.71 9.48 -22.80
C ASN A 181 9.77 9.21 -23.98
N ILE A 182 8.49 8.92 -23.69
CA ILE A 182 7.51 8.57 -24.73
C ILE A 182 7.02 9.78 -25.53
N ARG A 183 7.21 11.02 -25.05
CA ARG A 183 6.77 12.23 -25.77
C ARG A 183 7.65 12.54 -26.98
N ASN A 184 8.94 12.27 -26.88
CA ASN A 184 9.92 12.54 -27.94
C ASN A 184 10.64 11.28 -28.43
N ASN A 185 10.22 10.11 -27.95
CA ASN A 185 10.82 8.80 -28.22
C ASN A 185 12.33 8.71 -27.94
N LYS A 186 12.85 9.57 -27.05
CA LYS A 186 14.28 9.60 -26.73
C LYS A 186 14.63 8.60 -25.63
N PHE A 187 15.66 7.79 -25.89
CA PHE A 187 16.30 6.96 -24.87
C PHE A 187 17.02 7.86 -23.87
N ILE A 188 16.67 7.70 -22.59
CA ILE A 188 17.29 8.44 -21.49
C ILE A 188 18.34 7.57 -20.82
N GLN A 189 17.98 6.31 -20.55
CA GLN A 189 18.87 5.31 -20.00
C GLN A 189 18.78 4.05 -20.85
N LYS A 190 19.94 3.45 -21.14
CA LYS A 190 20.06 2.23 -21.95
C LYS A 190 19.63 1.00 -21.14
N SER A 191 19.29 -0.10 -21.79
CA SER A 191 19.02 -1.36 -21.07
C SER A 191 20.31 -2.17 -20.89
N LEU A 192 20.46 -2.85 -19.76
CA LEU A 192 21.57 -3.77 -19.50
C LEU A 192 21.21 -5.16 -19.97
N VAL A 193 22.07 -5.73 -20.80
CA VAL A 193 21.81 -7.02 -21.46
C VAL A 193 23.04 -7.90 -21.49
N ILE A 194 22.84 -9.21 -21.49
CA ILE A 194 23.85 -10.19 -21.82
C ILE A 194 23.61 -10.63 -23.26
N VAL A 195 24.67 -10.58 -24.07
CA VAL A 195 24.64 -11.05 -25.46
C VAL A 195 25.21 -12.47 -25.56
N GLY A 196 24.93 -13.19 -26.64
CA GLY A 196 25.72 -14.39 -26.95
C GLY A 196 25.52 -14.96 -28.32
#